data_AF-R2S097-F1
#
_entry.id   AF-R2S097-F1
#
_cell.length_a   1.000
_cell.length_b   1.000
_cell.length_c   1.000
_cell.angle_alpha   90.00
_cell.angle_beta   90.00
_cell.angle_gamma   90.00
#
_symmetry.space_group_name_H-M   'P 1'
#
loop_
_entity.id
_entity.type
_entity.pdbx_description
1 polymer ?
#
loop_
_entity_poly.entity_id
_entity_poly.type
_entity_poly.pdbx_seq_one_letter_code
_entity_poly.pdbx_strand_id
1 'polypeptide(L)'
;MIRKNETEYQEVKPGDSVNLAFPNSTSRRGRLGKQSVHTLLTGDQQAVVTDQYRIRKLTPRECWRLQGFPDWAFDRASQVNSDSQLYKQAGNSVTVPVILDIARRLKEVERHDL
;
A
#
# COMPACT_ATOMS: atom_id res chain seq x y z
N MET A 1 -1.68 13.98 15.03
CA MET A 1 -2.94 14.35 14.35
C MET A 1 -2.64 14.68 12.89
N ILE A 2 -3.58 14.46 11.98
CA ILE A 2 -3.46 14.79 10.54
C ILE A 2 -4.53 15.82 10.16
N ARG A 3 -4.18 16.78 9.31
CA ARG A 3 -5.12 17.83 8.90
C ARG A 3 -6.21 17.26 8.00
N LYS A 4 -7.47 17.47 8.39
CA LYS A 4 -8.66 17.09 7.64
C LYS A 4 -9.13 18.25 6.76
N ASN A 5 -9.27 19.45 7.33
CA ASN A 5 -9.65 20.70 6.66
C ASN A 5 -8.82 21.87 7.23
N GLU A 6 -9.11 23.13 6.87
CA GLU A 6 -8.42 24.31 7.44
C GLU A 6 -8.48 24.39 8.97
N THR A 7 -9.59 23.99 9.57
CA THR A 7 -9.82 24.09 11.02
C THR A 7 -9.93 22.74 11.72
N GLU A 8 -10.06 21.64 10.97
CA GLU A 8 -10.35 20.31 11.52
C GLU A 8 -9.12 19.39 11.39
N TYR A 9 -8.79 18.71 12.49
CA TYR A 9 -7.73 17.71 12.56
C TYR A 9 -8.31 16.36 12.98
N GLN A 10 -7.75 15.30 12.43
CA GLN A 10 -8.08 13.93 12.78
C GLN A 10 -6.98 13.32 13.64
N GLU A 11 -7.37 12.68 14.73
CA GLU A 11 -6.44 11.93 15.57
C GLU A 11 -5.90 10.70 14.82
N VAL A 12 -4.64 10.37 15.07
CA VAL A 12 -3.93 9.26 14.42
C VAL A 12 -3.52 8.27 15.51
N LYS A 13 -3.78 6.98 15.28
CA LYS A 13 -3.44 5.91 16.22
C LYS A 13 -2.27 5.08 15.66
N PRO A 14 -1.53 4.37 16.52
CA PRO A 14 -0.58 3.36 16.06
C PRO A 14 -1.23 2.36 15.10
N GLY A 15 -0.52 2.03 14.01
CA GLY A 15 -1.01 1.18 12.94
C GLY A 15 -1.80 1.89 11.83
N ASP A 16 -2.18 3.16 12.03
CA ASP A 16 -2.79 3.95 10.95
C ASP A 16 -1.76 4.30 9.87
N SER A 17 -2.22 4.35 8.61
CA SER A 17 -1.40 4.79 7.49
C SER A 17 -1.63 6.26 7.15
N VAL A 18 -0.56 6.94 6.76
CA VAL A 18 -0.56 8.35 6.38
C VAL A 18 0.10 8.52 5.03
N ASN A 19 -0.53 9.30 4.15
CA ASN A 19 0.09 9.68 2.87
C ASN A 19 1.00 10.92 3.04
N LEU A 20 2.25 10.80 2.62
CA LEU A 20 3.29 11.82 2.74
C LEU A 20 3.54 12.63 1.47
N ALA A 21 2.73 12.48 0.40
CA ALA A 21 3.00 13.15 -0.87
C ALA A 21 2.89 14.68 -0.80
N PHE A 22 2.07 15.21 0.13
CA PHE A 22 1.79 16.65 0.24
C PHE A 22 1.75 17.11 1.71
N PRO A 23 2.85 16.98 2.48
CA PRO A 23 2.84 17.17 3.92
C PRO A 23 2.62 18.64 4.32
N ASN A 24 3.11 19.57 3.48
CA ASN A 24 3.04 21.01 3.72
C ASN A 24 1.94 21.70 2.89
N SER A 25 1.04 20.94 2.25
CA SER A 25 0.03 21.55 1.39
C SER A 25 -1.04 22.25 2.21
N THR A 26 -1.32 23.50 1.85
CA THR A 26 -2.39 24.30 2.46
C THR A 26 -3.76 23.98 1.87
N SER A 27 -3.83 23.50 0.62
CA SER A 27 -5.08 23.20 -0.08
C SER A 27 -5.45 21.71 -0.14
N ARG A 28 -4.47 20.79 -0.04
CA ARG A 28 -4.73 19.35 -0.12
C ARG A 28 -4.94 18.76 1.27
N ARG A 29 -5.99 17.95 1.40
CA ARG A 29 -6.30 17.19 2.63
C ARG A 29 -5.33 16.02 2.81
N GLY A 30 -4.90 15.81 4.05
CA GLY A 30 -4.13 14.63 4.41
C GLY A 30 -4.97 13.35 4.31
N ARG A 31 -4.42 12.29 3.73
CA ARG A 31 -5.09 10.98 3.64
C ARG A 31 -4.63 10.10 4.80
N LEU A 32 -5.61 9.64 5.58
CA LEU A 32 -5.44 8.71 6.68
C LEU A 32 -6.14 7.40 6.34
N GLY A 33 -5.45 6.27 6.45
CA GLY A 33 -6.04 4.94 6.42
C GLY A 33 -6.09 4.36 7.83
N LYS A 34 -7.29 4.07 8.33
CA LYS A 34 -7.45 3.50 9.69
C LYS A 34 -7.11 2.02 9.64
N GLN A 35 -6.04 1.61 10.33
CA GLN A 35 -5.51 0.23 10.32
C GLN A 35 -5.44 -0.42 8.92
N SER A 36 -5.31 0.40 7.89
CA SER A 36 -5.34 0.00 6.50
C SER A 36 -4.53 1.00 5.70
N VAL A 37 -4.01 0.56 4.56
CA VAL A 37 -3.25 1.40 3.64
C VAL A 37 -4.12 1.65 2.43
N HIS A 38 -4.18 2.92 2.00
CA HIS A 38 -4.80 3.27 0.71
C HIS A 38 -3.98 2.69 -0.45
N THR A 39 -4.47 2.81 -1.68
CA THR A 39 -3.79 2.31 -2.87
C THR A 39 -2.29 2.62 -2.86
N LEU A 40 -1.47 1.59 -3.04
CA LEU A 40 -0.03 1.74 -3.17
C LEU A 40 0.27 2.41 -4.52
N LEU A 41 1.00 3.51 -4.47
CA LEU A 41 1.47 4.19 -5.67
C LEU A 41 2.89 3.73 -6.00
N THR A 42 3.41 4.18 -7.14
CA THR A 42 4.75 3.82 -7.63
C THR A 42 5.91 4.39 -6.80
N GLY A 43 5.60 5.22 -5.80
CA GLY A 43 6.57 5.85 -4.91
C GLY A 43 6.33 5.50 -3.44
N ASP A 44 7.29 5.88 -2.61
CA ASP A 44 7.38 5.61 -1.17
C ASP A 44 6.55 6.58 -0.31
N GLN A 45 5.39 6.99 -0.84
CA GLN A 45 4.54 8.04 -0.26
C GLN A 45 3.64 7.54 0.87
N GLN A 46 3.53 6.23 1.06
CA GLN A 46 2.72 5.66 2.13
C GLN A 46 3.59 5.41 3.36
N ALA A 47 3.11 5.87 4.50
CA ALA A 47 3.76 5.73 5.80
C ALA A 47 2.82 5.11 6.82
N VAL A 48 3.38 4.56 7.89
CA VAL A 48 2.66 3.98 9.02
C VAL A 48 3.10 4.66 10.31
N VAL A 49 2.18 4.79 11.24
CA VAL A 49 2.45 5.29 12.59
C VAL A 49 2.82 4.12 13.50
N THR A 50 4.00 4.18 14.13
CA THR A 50 4.47 3.17 15.08
C THR A 50 3.86 3.35 16.46
N ASP A 51 4.02 2.36 17.34
CA ASP A 51 3.54 2.41 18.72
C ASP A 51 4.17 3.54 19.55
N GLN A 52 5.37 3.99 19.16
CA GLN A 52 6.04 5.15 19.76
C GLN A 52 5.61 6.48 19.10
N TYR A 53 4.49 6.49 18.38
CA TYR A 53 3.96 7.63 17.63
C TYR A 53 4.95 8.25 16.64
N ARG A 54 5.87 7.44 16.10
CA ARG A 54 6.78 7.86 15.02
C ARG A 54 6.17 7.51 13.67
N ILE A 55 6.36 8.40 12.69
CA ILE A 55 5.96 8.15 11.32
C ILE A 55 7.16 7.59 10.56
N ARG A 56 6.99 6.44 9.92
CA ARG A 56 7.99 5.90 8.99
C ARG A 56 7.34 5.47 7.69
N LYS A 57 8.09 5.52 6.60
CA LYS A 57 7.65 4.97 5.31
C LYS A 57 7.45 3.46 5.42
N LEU A 58 6.49 2.94 4.65
CA LEU A 58 6.39 1.51 4.40
C LEU A 58 7.60 1.08 3.59
N THR A 59 8.20 -0.04 3.94
CA THR A 59 9.31 -0.66 3.20
C THR A 59 8.82 -1.32 1.93
N PRO A 60 9.70 -1.60 0.94
CA PRO A 60 9.30 -2.33 -0.26
C PRO A 60 8.69 -3.69 0.06
N ARG A 61 9.24 -4.42 1.05
CA ARG A 61 8.71 -5.71 1.50
C ARG A 61 7.28 -5.60 2.03
N GLU A 62 7.00 -4.57 2.85
CA GLU A 62 5.65 -4.32 3.35
C GLU A 62 4.67 -4.02 2.22
N CYS A 63 5.07 -3.21 1.23
CA CYS A 63 4.27 -2.94 0.03
C CYS A 63 3.96 -4.21 -0.77
N TRP A 64 4.93 -5.11 -0.93
CA TRP A 64 4.73 -6.39 -1.62
C TRP A 64 3.78 -7.32 -0.86
N ARG A 65 3.92 -7.40 0.47
CA ARG A 65 3.01 -8.16 1.33
C ARG A 65 1.58 -7.62 1.27
N LEU A 66 1.41 -6.30 1.24
CA LEU A 66 0.09 -5.66 1.07
C LEU A 66 -0.57 -6.03 -0.27
N GLN A 67 0.21 -6.26 -1.33
CA GLN A 67 -0.29 -6.80 -2.60
C GLN A 67 -0.51 -8.33 -2.57
N GLY A 68 -0.18 -9.02 -1.49
CA GLY A 68 -0.35 -10.45 -1.33
C GLY A 68 0.76 -11.30 -1.97
N PHE A 69 1.90 -10.71 -2.31
CA PHE A 69 3.05 -11.48 -2.79
C PHE A 69 3.68 -12.30 -1.65
N PRO A 70 4.10 -13.55 -1.90
CA PRO A 70 4.84 -14.33 -0.93
C PRO A 70 6.27 -13.79 -0.75
N ASP A 71 6.82 -13.92 0.46
CA ASP A 71 8.13 -13.35 0.81
C ASP A 71 9.27 -13.84 -0.10
N TRP A 72 9.26 -15.11 -0.51
CA TRP A 72 10.29 -15.66 -1.40
C TRP A 72 10.33 -14.94 -2.76
N ALA A 73 9.19 -14.42 -3.24
CA ALA A 73 9.13 -13.69 -4.52
C ALA A 73 9.78 -12.31 -4.36
N PHE A 74 9.50 -11.64 -3.24
CA PHE A 74 10.18 -10.41 -2.88
C PHE A 74 11.69 -10.62 -2.72
N ASP A 75 12.10 -11.68 -2.02
CA ASP A 75 13.52 -11.95 -1.76
C ASP A 75 14.30 -12.09 -3.07
N ARG A 76 13.77 -12.85 -4.04
CA ARG A 76 14.37 -12.95 -5.38
C ARG A 76 14.40 -11.63 -6.13
N ALA A 77 13.31 -10.86 -6.10
CA ALA A 77 13.26 -9.56 -6.76
C ALA A 77 14.26 -8.57 -6.17
N SER A 78 14.43 -8.58 -4.84
CA SER A 78 15.30 -7.66 -4.10
C SER A 78 16.79 -7.88 -4.38
N GLN A 79 17.19 -9.07 -4.82
CA GLN A 79 18.58 -9.37 -5.18
C GLN A 79 19.04 -8.66 -6.46
N VAL A 80 18.12 -8.25 -7.32
CA VAL A 80 18.43 -7.71 -8.66
C VAL A 80 17.78 -6.36 -8.94
N ASN A 81 17.02 -5.79 -8.00
CA ASN A 81 16.33 -4.51 -8.16
C ASN A 81 16.64 -3.56 -6.99
N SER A 82 16.69 -2.26 -7.28
CA SER A 82 16.72 -1.21 -6.25
C SER A 82 15.38 -1.07 -5.54
N ASP A 83 15.38 -0.51 -4.32
CA ASP A 83 14.15 -0.20 -3.57
C ASP A 83 13.15 0.62 -4.38
N SER A 84 13.63 1.64 -5.09
CA SER A 84 12.80 2.47 -5.99
C SER A 84 12.09 1.64 -7.07
N GLN A 85 12.75 0.63 -7.63
CA GLN A 85 12.14 -0.27 -8.61
C GLN A 85 11.14 -1.21 -7.93
N LEU A 86 11.45 -1.72 -6.73
CA LEU A 86 10.55 -2.58 -5.97
C LEU A 86 9.25 -1.87 -5.56
N TYR A 87 9.31 -0.58 -5.19
CA TYR A 87 8.11 0.25 -4.98
C TYR A 87 7.29 0.39 -6.25
N LYS A 88 7.94 0.69 -7.38
CA LYS A 88 7.26 0.78 -8.68
C LYS A 88 6.57 -0.52 -9.07
N GLN A 89 7.25 -1.65 -8.87
CA GLN A 89 6.68 -2.98 -9.13
C GLN A 89 5.45 -3.23 -8.25
N ALA A 90 5.52 -2.93 -6.95
CA ALA A 90 4.36 -3.08 -6.05
C ALA A 90 3.19 -2.14 -6.40
N GLY A 91 3.48 -0.89 -6.77
CA GLY A 91 2.45 0.10 -7.10
C GLY A 91 1.76 -0.14 -8.44
N ASN A 92 2.47 -0.68 -9.43
CA ASN A 92 1.91 -1.05 -10.74
C ASN A 92 1.31 -2.46 -10.77
N SER A 93 1.50 -3.24 -9.70
CA SER A 93 1.00 -4.60 -9.65
C SER A 93 -0.50 -4.66 -9.37
N VAL A 94 -1.02 -5.88 -9.48
CA VAL A 94 -2.37 -6.27 -9.09
C VAL A 94 -2.30 -7.14 -7.83
N THR A 95 -3.29 -7.01 -6.96
CA THR A 95 -3.34 -7.75 -5.70
C THR A 95 -3.55 -9.25 -5.96
N VAL A 96 -2.60 -10.08 -5.54
CA VAL A 96 -2.52 -11.52 -5.85
C VAL A 96 -3.80 -12.28 -5.47
N PRO A 97 -4.39 -12.13 -4.26
CA PRO A 97 -5.66 -12.76 -3.93
C PRO A 97 -6.81 -12.41 -4.88
N VAL A 98 -6.87 -11.16 -5.37
CA VAL A 98 -7.94 -10.71 -6.28
C VAL A 98 -7.82 -11.42 -7.62
N ILE A 99 -6.61 -11.49 -8.17
CA ILE A 99 -6.36 -12.18 -9.45
C ILE A 99 -6.62 -13.68 -9.33
N LEU A 100 -6.25 -14.29 -8.20
CA LEU A 100 -6.54 -15.71 -7.94
C LEU A 100 -8.04 -15.99 -7.99
N ASP A 101 -8.86 -15.16 -7.36
CA ASP A 101 -10.31 -15.33 -7.35
C ASP A 101 -10.95 -15.06 -8.72
N ILE A 102 -10.44 -14.09 -9.48
CA ILE A 102 -10.86 -13.87 -10.87
C ILE A 102 -10.55 -15.11 -11.72
N ALA A 103 -9.32 -15.64 -11.63
CA ALA A 103 -8.90 -16.82 -12.39
C ALA A 103 -9.71 -18.07 -12.07
N ARG A 104 -10.11 -18.26 -10.79
CA ARG A 104 -11.00 -19.36 -10.38
C ARG A 104 -12.36 -19.27 -11.06
N ARG A 105 -12.97 -18.09 -11.07
CA ARG A 105 -14.28 -17.85 -11.71
C ARG A 105 -14.22 -18.05 -13.22
N LEU A 106 -13.14 -17.61 -13.88
CA LEU A 106 -12.95 -17.83 -15.31
C LEU A 106 -12.90 -19.34 -15.64
N LYS A 107 -12.17 -20.12 -14.84
CA LYS A 107 -12.09 -21.58 -15.01
C LYS A 107 -13.43 -22.30 -14.79
N GLU A 108 -14.29 -21.77 -13.92
CA GLU A 108 -15.63 -22.31 -13.71
C GLU A 108 -16.52 -22.08 -14.94
N VAL A 109 -16.50 -20.87 -15.52
CA VAL A 109 -17.24 -20.56 -16.74
C VAL A 109 -16.83 -21.47 -17.90
N GLU A 110 -15.52 -21.62 -18.13
CA GLU A 110 -15.00 -22.52 -19.19
C GLU A 110 -15.45 -23.98 -19.05
N ARG A 111 -15.75 -24.45 -17.83
CA ARG A 111 -16.25 -25.80 -17.58
C ARG A 111 -17.76 -25.95 -17.83
N HIS A 112 -18.52 -24.87 -17.78
CA HIS A 112 -19.97 -24.88 -17.98
C HIS A 112 -20.36 -24.65 -19.45
N ASP A 113 -19.46 -24.09 -20.26
CA ASP A 113 -19.64 -23.89 -21.70
C ASP A 113 -19.15 -25.10 -22.55
N LEU A 114 -18.87 -26.25 -21.91
CA LEU A 114 -18.57 -27.56 -22.52
C LEU A 114 -19.65 -28.59 -22.16
#